data_AF-A0A3M1MGD1-F1
#
_entry.id   AF-A0A3M1MGD1-F1
#
_cell.length_a   1.000
_cell.length_b   1.000
_cell.length_c   1.000
_cell.angle_alpha   90.00
_cell.angle_beta   90.00
_cell.angle_gamma   90.00
#
_symmetry.space_group_name_H-M   'P 1'
#
loop_
_entity.id
_entity.type
_entity.pdbx_description
1 polymer ?
#
loop_
_entity_poly.entity_id
_entity_poly.type
_entity_poly.pdbx_seq_one_letter_code
_entity_poly.pdbx_strand_id
1 'polypeptide(L)' 'MEGNIVSAAKLIGAGLAMIGALGGGIGIGLSAHGAVQGIARNPDAAGTVQTNMILGIAFAEAVAIYCLVVALLILFVF' A
#
# COMPACT_ATOMS: atom_id res chain seq x y z
N MET A 1 -1.68 22.39 -28.86
CA MET A 1 -0.55 22.21 -27.93
C MET A 1 -1.02 21.98 -26.50
N GLU A 2 -2.01 22.72 -25.99
CA GLU A 2 -2.54 22.52 -24.61
C GLU A 2 -3.03 21.10 -24.31
N GLY A 3 -3.76 20.46 -25.22
CA GLY A 3 -4.23 19.07 -25.03
C GLY A 3 -3.11 18.04 -24.86
N ASN A 4 -1.91 18.31 -25.39
CA ASN A 4 -0.77 17.39 -25.25
C ASN A 4 -0.09 17.55 -23.88
N ILE A 5 -0.07 18.77 -23.34
CA ILE A 5 0.46 19.07 -22.01
C ILE A 5 -0.43 18.44 -20.93
N VAL A 6 -1.75 18.55 -21.07
CA VAL A 6 -2.71 17.93 -20.13
C VAL A 6 -2.56 16.41 -20.13
N SER A 7 -2.44 15.77 -21.29
CA SER A 7 -2.23 14.32 -21.38
C SER A 7 -0.91 13.89 -20.74
N ALA A 8 0.19 14.62 -20.99
CA ALA A 8 1.47 14.33 -20.34
C ALA A 8 1.39 14.48 -18.81
N ALA A 9 0.73 15.53 -18.32
CA ALA A 9 0.54 15.78 -16.90
C ALA A 9 -0.31 14.68 -16.22
N LYS A 10 -1.33 14.14 -16.89
CA LYS A 10 -2.12 13.00 -16.38
C LYS A 10 -1.27 11.75 -16.19
N LEU A 11 -0.47 11.39 -17.20
CA LEU A 11 0.40 10.20 -17.13
C LEU A 11 1.42 10.31 -15.99
N ILE A 12 2.05 11.47 -15.85
CA ILE A 12 2.99 11.73 -14.75
C ILE A 12 2.27 11.73 -13.40
N GLY A 13 1.13 12.42 -13.30
CA GLY A 13 0.35 12.53 -12.07
C GLY A 13 -0.14 11.17 -11.55
N ALA A 14 -0.59 10.29 -12.46
CA ALA A 14 -0.97 8.92 -12.11
C ALA A 14 0.20 8.11 -11.56
N GLY A 15 1.40 8.23 -12.16
CA GLY A 15 2.61 7.60 -11.64
C GLY A 15 3.02 8.12 -10.26
N LEU A 16 2.97 9.45 -10.07
CA LEU A 16 3.29 10.08 -8.79
C LEU A 16 2.30 9.70 -7.67
N ALA A 17 1.02 9.53 -7.99
CA ALA A 17 0.02 9.08 -7.02
C ALA A 17 0.36 7.73 -6.39
N MET A 18 1.06 6.84 -7.13
CA MET A 18 1.47 5.52 -6.65
C MET A 18 2.66 5.52 -5.69
N ILE A 19 3.39 6.64 -5.53
CA ILE A 19 4.55 6.71 -4.62
C ILE A 19 4.14 6.35 -3.18
N GLY A 20 2.92 6.69 -2.77
CA GLY A 20 2.40 6.36 -1.44
C GLY A 20 2.30 4.84 -1.17
N ALA A 21 2.22 4.01 -2.21
CA ALA A 21 2.23 2.54 -2.08
C ALA A 21 3.54 1.99 -1.50
N LEU A 22 4.66 2.75 -1.59
CA LEU A 22 5.91 2.40 -0.93
C LEU A 22 5.72 2.29 0.59
N GLY A 23 4.94 3.21 1.18
CA GLY A 23 4.61 3.17 2.60
C GLY A 23 3.83 1.92 2.98
N GLY A 24 2.88 1.49 2.13
CA GLY A 24 2.15 0.24 2.28
C GLY A 24 3.10 -0.97 2.28
N GLY A 25 3.97 -1.08 1.28
CA GLY A 25 4.95 -2.17 1.19
C GLY A 25 5.89 -2.26 2.40
N ILE A 26 6.40 -1.11 2.87
CA ILE A 26 7.23 -1.03 4.08
C ILE A 26 6.43 -1.47 5.31
N GLY A 27 5.20 -0.97 5.48
CA GLY A 27 4.33 -1.31 6.59
C GLY A 27 4.02 -2.81 6.68
N ILE A 28 3.74 -3.43 5.54
CA ILE A 28 3.52 -4.89 5.42
C ILE A 28 4.78 -5.65 5.82
N GLY A 29 5.94 -5.25 5.29
CA GLY A 29 7.22 -5.90 5.60
C GLY A 29 7.56 -5.84 7.09
N LEU A 30 7.38 -4.68 7.72
CA LEU A 30 7.60 -4.50 9.15
C LEU A 30 6.61 -5.31 10.00
N SER A 31 5.33 -5.32 9.62
CA SER A 31 4.30 -6.10 10.32
C SER A 31 4.60 -7.60 10.28
N ALA A 32 4.89 -8.12 9.09
CA ALA A 32 5.25 -9.53 8.90
C ALA A 32 6.54 -9.90 9.64
N HIS A 33 7.57 -9.05 9.58
CA HIS A 33 8.82 -9.27 10.29
C HIS A 33 8.63 -9.34 11.82
N GLY A 34 7.87 -8.40 12.38
CA GLY A 34 7.53 -8.39 13.80
C GLY A 34 6.73 -9.63 14.22
N ALA A 35 5.79 -10.06 13.39
CA ALA A 35 4.99 -11.26 13.63
C ALA A 35 5.84 -12.54 13.66
N VAL A 36 6.70 -12.75 12.66
CA VAL A 36 7.60 -13.92 12.59
C VAL A 36 8.55 -13.95 13.80
N GLN A 37 9.13 -12.81 14.19
CA GLN A 37 9.94 -12.75 15.40
C GLN A 37 9.15 -13.06 16.67
N GLY A 38 7.92 -12.54 16.79
CA GLY A 38 7.04 -12.79 17.93
C GLY A 38 6.67 -14.27 18.06
N ILE A 39 6.31 -14.90 16.95
CA ILE A 39 5.98 -16.34 16.86
C ILE A 39 7.20 -17.19 17.22
N ALA A 40 8.39 -16.85 16.72
CA ALA A 40 9.61 -17.57 17.02
C ALA A 40 9.96 -17.54 18.53
N ARG A 41 9.61 -16.46 19.24
CA ARG A 41 9.83 -16.34 20.69
C ARG A 41 8.76 -17.05 21.53
N ASN A 42 7.51 -17.06 21.06
CA ASN A 42 6.40 -17.72 21.73
C ASN A 42 5.46 -18.40 20.71
N PRO A 43 5.70 -19.68 20.39
CA PRO A 43 4.88 -20.42 19.42
C PRO A 43 3.41 -20.55 19.83
N ASP A 44 3.10 -20.60 21.13
CA ASP A 44 1.73 -20.75 21.63
C ASP A 44 0.86 -19.52 21.32
N ALA A 45 1.48 -18.36 21.11
CA ALA A 45 0.79 -17.13 20.75
C ALA A 45 0.54 -16.97 19.24
N ALA A 46 0.91 -17.96 18.41
CA ALA A 46 0.97 -17.79 16.96
C ALA A 46 -0.36 -17.37 16.31
N GLY A 47 -1.49 -17.96 16.74
CA GLY A 47 -2.81 -17.61 16.19
C GLY A 47 -3.19 -16.15 16.43
N THR A 48 -2.97 -15.64 17.63
CA THR A 48 -3.24 -14.23 17.98
C THR A 48 -2.31 -13.28 17.24
N VAL A 49 -1.01 -13.61 17.17
CA VAL A 49 -0.01 -12.79 16.45
C VAL A 49 -0.33 -12.73 14.96
N GLN A 50 -0.69 -13.86 14.34
CA GLN A 50 -1.05 -13.91 12.92
C GLN A 50 -2.32 -13.09 12.64
N THR A 51 -3.33 -13.17 13.50
CA THR A 51 -4.57 -12.37 13.36
C THR A 51 -4.26 -10.87 13.39
N ASN A 52 -3.45 -10.43 14.36
CA ASN A 52 -3.06 -9.02 14.48
C ASN A 52 -2.16 -8.57 13.33
N MET A 53 -1.27 -9.43 12.84
CA MET A 53 -0.45 -9.18 11.65
C MET A 53 -1.32 -8.94 10.43
N ILE A 54 -2.29 -9.82 10.15
CA ILE A 54 -3.20 -9.67 9.00
C ILE A 54 -3.98 -8.36 9.08
N LEU A 55 -4.46 -7.99 10.27
CA LEU A 55 -5.14 -6.71 10.48
C LEU A 55 -4.22 -5.52 10.19
N GLY A 56 -2.96 -5.57 10.66
CA GLY A 56 -1.95 -4.55 10.37
C GLY A 56 -1.63 -4.44 8.87
N ILE A 57 -1.49 -5.57 8.19
CA ILE A 57 -1.29 -5.65 6.73
C ILE A 57 -2.48 -5.04 6.00
N ALA A 58 -3.71 -5.36 6.41
CA ALA A 58 -4.92 -4.82 5.78
C ALA A 58 -5.00 -3.29 5.87
N PHE A 59 -4.60 -2.70 7.01
CA PHE A 59 -4.53 -1.25 7.15
C PHE A 59 -3.42 -0.61 6.31
N ALA A 60 -2.25 -1.26 6.22
CA ALA A 60 -1.17 -0.80 5.34
C ALA A 60 -1.58 -0.86 3.86
N GLU A 61 -2.26 -1.93 3.45
CA GLU A 61 -2.82 -2.09 2.09
C GLU A 61 -3.91 -1.08 1.77
N ALA A 62 -4.76 -0.72 2.73
CA ALA A 62 -5.82 0.28 2.50
C ALA A 62 -5.24 1.62 2.02
N VAL A 63 -4.09 2.04 2.54
CA VAL A 63 -3.39 3.25 2.10
C VAL A 63 -2.87 3.11 0.66
N ALA A 64 -2.27 1.96 0.32
CA ALA A 64 -1.80 1.68 -1.03
C ALA A 64 -2.96 1.62 -2.05
N ILE A 65 -4.11 1.08 -1.64
CA ILE A 65 -5.32 1.05 -2.45
C ILE A 65 -5.86 2.46 -2.71
N TYR A 66 -5.82 3.38 -1.74
CA TYR A 66 -6.22 4.77 -1.99
C TYR A 66 -5.31 5.45 -3.03
N CYS A 67 -4.00 5.20 -2.99
CA CYS A 67 -3.07 5.65 -4.03
C CYS A 67 -3.45 5.11 -5.41
N LEU A 68 -3.75 3.81 -5.49
CA LEU A 68 -4.20 3.15 -6.72
C LEU A 68 -5.51 3.75 -7.25
N VAL A 69 -6.50 3.96 -6.38
CA VAL A 69 -7.79 4.56 -6.77
C VAL A 69 -7.56 5.96 -7.37
N VAL A 70 -6.74 6.80 -6.73
CA VAL A 70 -6.43 8.14 -7.27
C VAL A 70 -5.74 8.05 -8.63
N ALA A 71 -4.76 7.14 -8.79
CA ALA A 71 -4.09 6.93 -10.07
C ALA A 71 -5.07 6.50 -11.17
N LEU A 72 -5.99 5.57 -10.87
CA LEU A 72 -7.01 5.11 -11.81
C LEU A 72 -7.99 6.22 -12.18
N LEU A 73 -8.39 7.06 -11.22
CA LEU A 73 -9.27 8.20 -11.49
C LEU A 73 -8.59 9.20 -12.45
N ILE A 74 -7.30 9.49 -12.28
CA ILE A 74 -6.53 10.37 -13.17
C ILE A 74 -6.44 9.81 -14.59
N LEU A 75 -6.36 8.48 -14.74
CA LEU A 75 -6.18 7.84 -16.05
C LEU A 75 -7.48 7.61 -16.82
N PHE A 76 -8.56 7.30 -16.12
CA PHE A 76 -9.77 6.75 -16.75
C PHE A 76 -11.03 7.58 -16.54
N VAL A 77 -11.02 8.54 -15.61
CA VAL A 77 -12.21 9.34 -15.28
C VAL A 77 -12.00 10.81 -15.58
N PHE A 78 -10.88 11.38 -15.14
CA PHE A 78 -10.54 12.79 -15.37
C PHE A 78 -9.80 12.97 -16.68
#